data_AF-A0A963SYQ8-F1
#
_entry.id   AF-A0A963SYQ8-F1
#
_cell.length_a   1.000
_cell.length_b   1.000
_cell.length_c   1.000
_cell.angle_alpha   90.00
_cell.angle_beta   90.00
_cell.angle_gamma   90.00
#
_symmetry.space_group_name_H-M   'P 1'
#
loop_
_entity.id
_entity.type
_entity.pdbx_description
1 polymer ?
#
loop_
_entity_poly.entity_id
_entity_poly.type
_entity_poly.pdbx_seq_one_letter_code
_entity_poly.pdbx_strand_id
1 'polypeptide(L)'
;MSLAFASAPLSAAQARAEAIGYLALTYTGKRLPLQVRHSAAGHYIGTADEDGPVSRESVEYFRSQYAADHALATGRWQQRIHP
;
A
#
# COMPACT_ATOMS: atom_id res chain seq x y z
N MET A 1 -23.12 0.80 -27.48
CA MET A 1 -23.15 1.39 -26.13
C MET A 1 -22.48 0.41 -25.18
N SER A 2 -21.16 0.52 -25.00
CA SER A 2 -20.45 -0.35 -24.06
C SER A 2 -20.72 0.13 -22.65
N LEU A 3 -21.39 -0.71 -21.86
CA LEU A 3 -21.52 -0.52 -20.43
C LEU A 3 -20.11 -0.62 -19.84
N ALA A 4 -19.56 0.53 -19.41
CA ALA A 4 -18.41 0.54 -18.55
C ALA A 4 -18.83 -0.16 -17.26
N PHE A 5 -18.44 -1.43 -17.10
CA PHE A 5 -18.47 -2.08 -15.80
C PHE A 5 -17.55 -1.26 -14.91
N ALA A 6 -18.13 -0.43 -14.04
CA ALA A 6 -17.42 0.06 -12.88
C ALA A 6 -16.98 -1.20 -12.13
N SER A 7 -15.73 -1.62 -12.32
CA SER A 7 -15.14 -2.71 -11.54
C SER A 7 -15.37 -2.34 -10.09
N ALA A 8 -15.96 -3.26 -9.32
CA ALA A 8 -16.11 -3.09 -7.88
C ALA A 8 -14.77 -2.62 -7.29
N PRO A 9 -14.78 -1.68 -6.32
CA PRO A 9 -13.54 -1.20 -5.72
C PRO A 9 -12.75 -2.40 -5.19
N LEU A 10 -11.47 -2.50 -5.58
CA LEU A 10 -10.59 -3.57 -5.14
C LEU A 10 -10.57 -3.60 -3.60
N SER A 11 -10.86 -4.76 -3.01
CA SER A 11 -10.71 -4.93 -1.56
C SER A 11 -9.24 -4.83 -1.16
N ALA A 12 -9.00 -4.50 0.11
CA ALA A 12 -7.66 -4.52 0.71
C ALA A 12 -6.91 -5.83 0.46
N ALA A 13 -7.60 -6.98 0.53
CA ALA A 13 -7.00 -8.29 0.29
C ALA A 13 -6.57 -8.47 -1.17
N GLN A 14 -7.38 -8.02 -2.13
CA GLN A 14 -7.03 -8.08 -3.56
C GLN A 14 -5.88 -7.15 -3.90
N ALA A 15 -5.90 -5.91 -3.40
CA ALA A 15 -4.80 -4.97 -3.58
C ALA A 15 -3.47 -5.54 -3.07
N ARG A 16 -3.50 -6.19 -1.88
CA ARG A 16 -2.32 -6.89 -1.35
C ARG A 16 -1.87 -8.07 -2.21
N ALA A 17 -2.81 -8.87 -2.73
CA ALA A 17 -2.49 -9.99 -3.62
C ALA A 17 -1.86 -9.52 -4.95
N GLU A 18 -2.26 -8.34 -5.44
CA GLU A 18 -1.68 -7.67 -6.60
C GLU A 18 -0.40 -6.85 -6.26
N ALA A 19 0.04 -6.85 -5.00
CA ALA A 19 1.15 -6.05 -4.50
C ALA A 19 1.03 -4.54 -4.82
N ILE A 20 -0.19 -3.99 -4.79
CA ILE A 20 -0.48 -2.56 -4.99
C ILE A 20 -1.05 -1.91 -3.73
N GLY A 21 -0.89 -0.58 -3.62
CA GLY A 21 -1.44 0.21 -2.52
C GLY A 21 -2.96 0.33 -2.57
N TYR A 22 -3.63 -0.18 -1.54
CA TYR A 22 -5.09 -0.06 -1.38
C TYR A 22 -5.50 1.40 -1.15
N LEU A 23 -4.81 2.11 -0.25
CA LEU A 23 -5.11 3.51 0.05
C LEU A 23 -4.71 4.43 -1.10
N ALA A 24 -3.57 4.18 -1.76
CA ALA A 24 -3.20 4.91 -2.97
C ALA A 24 -4.28 4.79 -4.06
N LEU A 25 -4.74 3.57 -4.32
CA LEU A 25 -5.78 3.38 -5.33
C LEU A 25 -7.11 4.01 -4.90
N THR A 26 -7.51 3.84 -3.64
CA THR A 26 -8.83 4.28 -3.16
C THR A 26 -8.93 5.80 -3.04
N TYR A 27 -7.88 6.48 -2.56
CA TYR A 27 -7.93 7.91 -2.27
C TYR A 27 -7.29 8.79 -3.34
N THR A 28 -6.40 8.25 -4.17
CA THR A 28 -5.75 9.04 -5.23
C THR A 28 -6.00 8.48 -6.64
N GLY A 29 -6.64 7.31 -6.76
CA GLY A 29 -6.84 6.63 -8.05
C GLY A 29 -5.55 6.05 -8.66
N LYS A 30 -4.41 6.11 -7.94
CA LYS A 30 -3.11 5.69 -8.48
C LYS A 30 -2.86 4.23 -8.14
N ARG A 31 -2.62 3.39 -9.16
CA ARG A 31 -2.12 2.03 -8.99
C ARG A 31 -0.61 2.06 -8.81
N LEU A 32 -0.16 2.07 -7.56
CA LEU A 32 1.26 2.11 -7.22
C LEU A 32 1.68 0.82 -6.50
N PRO A 33 2.88 0.28 -6.79
CA PRO A 33 3.37 -0.93 -6.14
C PRO A 33 3.65 -0.68 -4.65
N LEU A 34 3.39 -1.70 -3.84
CA LEU A 34 3.79 -1.71 -2.44
C LEU A 34 5.31 -1.78 -2.33
N GLN A 35 5.85 -0.94 -1.46
CA GLN A 35 7.28 -0.90 -1.16
C GLN A 35 7.52 -0.46 0.27
N VAL A 36 8.69 -0.79 0.81
CA VAL A 36 9.12 -0.26 2.09
C VAL A 36 9.53 1.21 1.93
N ARG A 37 9.10 2.03 2.87
CA ARG A 37 9.39 3.46 2.99
C ARG A 37 9.86 3.77 4.40
N HIS A 38 10.43 4.96 4.59
CA HIS A 38 10.96 5.40 5.88
C HIS A 38 10.51 6.83 6.19
N SER A 39 10.24 7.09 7.47
CA SER A 39 9.91 8.40 8.02
C SER A 39 10.55 8.55 9.40
N ALA A 40 10.42 9.73 10.03
CA ALA A 40 10.89 9.93 11.41
C ALA A 40 10.27 8.96 12.44
N ALA A 41 9.09 8.39 12.15
CA ALA A 41 8.43 7.40 13.01
C ALA A 41 8.92 5.95 12.78
N GLY A 42 9.79 5.71 11.78
CA GLY A 42 10.33 4.40 11.42
C GLY A 42 9.99 3.97 10.00
N HIS A 43 10.23 2.69 9.71
CA HIS A 43 9.96 2.07 8.41
C HIS A 43 8.50 1.65 8.31
N TYR A 44 7.92 1.66 7.13
CA TYR A 44 6.53 1.26 6.91
C TYR A 44 6.37 0.70 5.49
N ILE A 45 5.27 -0.01 5.25
CA ILE A 45 4.89 -0.42 3.91
C ILE A 45 3.96 0.65 3.35
N GLY A 46 4.28 1.16 2.17
CA GLY A 46 3.56 2.25 1.54
C GLY A 46 3.72 2.25 0.04
N THR A 47 3.33 3.36 -0.58
CA THR A 47 3.55 3.60 -2.00
C THR A 47 4.27 4.93 -2.21
N ALA A 48 4.91 5.09 -3.35
CA ALA A 48 5.45 6.36 -3.80
C ALA A 48 5.41 6.43 -5.32
N ASP A 49 5.42 7.64 -5.84
CA ASP A 49 5.66 7.96 -7.24
C ASP A 49 6.89 8.87 -7.36
N GLU A 50 7.03 9.54 -8.51
CA GLU A 50 8.14 10.46 -8.81
C GLU A 50 8.16 11.69 -7.89
N ASP A 51 7.00 12.10 -7.36
CA ASP A 51 6.85 13.26 -6.49
C ASP A 51 7.07 12.91 -5.00
N GLY A 52 7.04 11.62 -4.65
CA GLY A 52 7.36 11.13 -3.31
C GLY A 52 6.33 10.16 -2.74
N PRO A 53 6.28 9.99 -1.39
CA PRO A 53 5.36 9.07 -0.75
C PRO A 53 3.89 9.45 -1.00
N VAL A 54 3.09 8.51 -1.49
CA VAL A 54 1.66 8.74 -1.79
C VAL A 54 0.77 8.22 -0.68
N SER A 55 1.10 7.06 -0.10
CA SER A 55 0.30 6.46 0.98
C SER A 55 1.15 5.66 1.97
N ARG A 56 0.65 5.54 3.19
CA ARG A 56 1.10 4.56 4.19
C ARG A 56 0.08 3.43 4.27
N GLU A 57 0.45 2.27 3.75
CA GLU A 57 -0.43 1.11 3.60
C GLU A 57 -0.41 0.21 4.85
N SER A 58 0.70 0.13 5.59
CA SER A 58 0.73 -0.59 6.87
C SER A 58 0.19 0.23 8.04
N VAL A 59 -0.44 -0.45 9.00
CA VAL A 59 -0.70 0.12 10.35
C VAL A 59 0.62 0.25 11.12
N GLU A 60 1.48 -0.75 10.99
CA GLU A 60 2.74 -0.85 11.71
C GLU A 60 3.80 0.11 11.18
N TYR A 61 4.58 0.63 12.13
CA TYR A 61 5.95 1.03 11.88
C TYR A 61 6.90 -0.09 12.33
N PHE A 62 7.92 -0.35 11.52
CA PHE A 62 8.95 -1.34 11.75
C PHE A 62 10.25 -0.65 12.19
N ARG A 63 10.97 -1.30 13.10
CA ARG A 63 12.21 -0.77 13.68
C ARG A 63 13.38 -0.74 12.70
N SER A 64 13.32 -1.51 11.61
CA SER A 64 14.37 -1.57 10.60
C SER A 64 13.79 -1.85 9.21
N GLN A 65 14.55 -1.48 8.18
CA GLN A 65 14.28 -1.80 6.77
C GLN A 65 14.06 -3.31 6.59
N TYR A 66 14.96 -4.13 7.12
CA TYR A 66 14.85 -5.60 7.06
C TYR A 66 13.54 -6.14 7.64
N ALA A 67 13.08 -5.61 8.78
CA ALA A 67 11.82 -6.05 9.38
C ALA A 67 10.62 -5.69 8.50
N ALA A 68 10.64 -4.51 7.88
CA ALA A 68 9.60 -4.09 6.93
C ALA A 68 9.63 -4.91 5.63
N ASP A 69 10.81 -5.19 5.09
CA ASP A 69 10.97 -6.02 3.87
C ASP A 69 10.48 -7.44 4.12
N HIS A 70 10.86 -8.03 5.25
CA HIS A 70 10.37 -9.34 5.65
C HIS A 70 8.85 -9.33 5.84
N ALA A 71 8.29 -8.29 6.48
CA ALA A 71 6.85 -8.15 6.62
C ALA A 71 6.16 -8.06 5.26
N LEU A 72 6.67 -7.23 4.34
CA LEU A 72 6.15 -7.07 2.99
C LEU A 72 6.16 -8.39 2.22
N ALA A 73 7.31 -9.08 2.21
CA ALA A 73 7.49 -10.34 1.48
C ALA A 73 6.63 -11.48 2.05
N THR A 74 6.44 -11.54 3.37
CA THR A 74 5.66 -12.61 4.02
C THR A 74 4.19 -12.27 4.23
N GLY A 75 3.77 -11.05 3.90
CA GLY A 75 2.43 -10.56 4.22
C GLY A 75 2.16 -10.40 5.73
N ARG A 76 3.20 -10.37 6.58
CA ARG A 76 3.08 -10.22 8.03
C ARG A 76 2.98 -8.75 8.45
N TRP A 77 1.94 -8.09 7.97
CA TRP A 77 1.59 -6.70 8.28
C TRP A 77 0.09 -6.50 8.09
N GLN A 78 -0.46 -5.48 8.74
CA GLN A 78 -1.88 -5.18 8.66
C GLN A 78 -2.14 -4.00 7.73
N GLN A 79 -3.08 -4.21 6.81
CA GLN A 79 -3.55 -3.14 5.95
C GLN A 79 -4.22 -2.07 6.78
N ARG A 80 -3.74 -0.84 6.63
CA ARG A 80 -4.41 0.35 7.11
C ARG A 80 -5.59 0.65 6.20
N ILE A 81 -6.77 0.76 6.79
CA ILE A 81 -8.04 0.96 6.07
C ILE A 81 -8.40 2.44 5.86
N HIS A 82 -7.74 3.36 6.57
CA HIS A 82 -7.95 4.80 6.45
C HIS A 82 -6.61 5.57 6.44
N PRO A 83 -6.49 6.70 5.71
CA PRO A 83 -5.27 7.51 5.59
C PRO A 83 -4.74 8.09 6.89
#